data_AF-A0A1Y1K460-F1
#
_entry.id   AF-A0A1Y1K460-F1
#
_cell.length_a   1.000
_cell.length_b   1.000
_cell.length_c   1.000
_cell.angle_alpha   90.00
_cell.angle_beta   90.00
_cell.angle_gamma   90.00
#
_symmetry.space_group_name_H-M   'P 1'
#
loop_
_entity.id
_entity.type
_entity.pdbx_description
1 polymer ?
#
loop_
_entity_poly.entity_id
_entity_poly.type
_entity_poly.pdbx_seq_one_letter_code
_entity_poly.pdbx_strand_id
1 'polypeptide(L)'
;PKTKMVYEKNQNDLKIVSNVLSCVEKTLDRFDKSQIIDEVLPLLYDVRLSDPQIILRVVNIYRLMLSDKKYGLSINLMATKVMPSLLPQTVNPSLNLDQFTT
;
A
#
# COMPACT_ATOMS: atom_id res chain seq x y z
N PRO A 1 -3.15 13.20 11.83
CA PRO A 1 -3.40 13.75 10.46
C PRO A 1 -4.87 13.54 10.03
N LYS A 2 -5.56 14.59 9.54
CA LYS A 2 -6.99 14.56 9.13
C LYS A 2 -7.30 13.49 8.08
N THR A 3 -6.30 13.07 7.31
CA THR A 3 -6.38 12.00 6.30
C THR A 3 -6.71 10.62 6.89
N LYS A 4 -6.22 10.32 8.10
CA LYS A 4 -6.48 9.03 8.79
C LYS A 4 -7.94 8.91 9.22
N MET A 5 -8.53 10.00 9.71
CA MET A 5 -9.97 10.07 10.07
C MET A 5 -10.91 9.91 8.86
N VAL A 6 -10.52 10.41 7.68
CA VAL A 6 -11.31 10.27 6.46
C VAL A 6 -11.29 8.83 5.97
N TYR A 7 -10.15 8.15 6.09
CA TYR A 7 -10.01 6.73 5.81
C TYR A 7 -10.91 5.88 6.73
N GLU A 8 -10.85 6.06 8.05
CA GLU A 8 -11.68 5.31 9.01
C GLU A 8 -13.19 5.49 8.78
N LYS A 9 -13.63 6.68 8.34
CA LYS A 9 -15.05 6.97 8.09
C LYS A 9 -15.55 6.48 6.72
N ASN A 10 -14.67 6.23 5.76
CA ASN A 10 -15.03 5.93 4.37
C ASN A 10 -14.32 4.67 3.83
N GLN A 11 -13.98 3.70 4.67
CA GLN A 11 -13.26 2.48 4.27
C GLN A 11 -13.95 1.70 3.13
N ASN A 12 -15.24 1.95 2.85
CA ASN A 12 -16.00 1.34 1.76
C ASN A 12 -15.93 2.10 0.42
N ASP A 13 -15.43 3.35 0.39
CA ASP A 13 -15.34 4.14 -0.84
C ASP A 13 -13.97 3.98 -1.49
N LEU A 14 -13.94 3.17 -2.55
CA LEU A 14 -12.74 2.84 -3.31
C LEU A 14 -12.03 4.08 -3.88
N LYS A 15 -12.76 5.16 -4.21
CA LYS A 15 -12.16 6.39 -4.74
C LYS A 15 -11.39 7.14 -3.66
N ILE A 16 -11.93 7.19 -2.44
CA ILE A 16 -11.27 7.84 -1.32
C ILE A 16 -10.01 7.05 -0.93
N VAL A 17 -10.11 5.73 -0.85
CA VAL A 17 -8.96 4.85 -0.55
C VAL A 17 -7.86 5.02 -1.62
N SER A 18 -8.24 4.99 -2.90
CA SER A 18 -7.29 5.20 -4.01
C SER A 18 -6.60 6.58 -3.94
N ASN A 19 -7.34 7.64 -3.64
CA ASN A 19 -6.77 8.98 -3.49
C ASN A 19 -5.82 9.08 -2.28
N VAL A 20 -6.16 8.46 -1.15
CA VAL A 20 -5.29 8.42 0.04
C VAL A 20 -3.99 7.69 -0.28
N LEU A 21 -4.06 6.51 -0.90
CA LEU A 21 -2.88 5.76 -1.33
C LEU A 21 -2.03 6.54 -2.34
N SER A 22 -2.68 7.28 -3.24
CA SER A 22 -1.97 8.12 -4.20
C SER A 22 -1.24 9.29 -3.54
N CYS A 23 -1.82 9.87 -2.50
CA CYS A 23 -1.16 10.86 -1.67
C CYS A 23 0.02 10.27 -0.92
N VAL A 24 -0.17 9.09 -0.31
CA VAL A 24 0.89 8.37 0.42
C VAL A 24 2.07 8.08 -0.49
N GLU A 25 1.87 7.54 -1.69
CA GLU A 25 2.97 7.28 -2.61
C GLU A 25 3.78 8.56 -2.94
N LYS A 26 3.09 9.68 -3.25
CA LYS A 26 3.75 10.94 -3.61
C LYS A 26 4.47 11.62 -2.43
N THR A 27 3.99 11.37 -1.22
CA THR A 27 4.55 11.98 0.00
C THR A 27 5.51 11.05 0.72
N LEU A 28 5.64 9.78 0.30
CA LEU A 28 6.45 8.76 0.97
C LEU A 28 7.92 9.18 1.13
N ASP A 29 8.45 9.91 0.14
CA ASP A 29 9.82 10.43 0.15
C ASP A 29 10.07 11.50 1.22
N ARG A 30 9.01 12.14 1.73
CA ARG A 30 9.07 13.19 2.75
C ARG A 30 8.95 12.64 4.17
N PHE A 31 8.62 11.36 4.33
CA PHE A 31 8.48 10.73 5.64
C PHE A 31 9.80 10.10 6.09
N ASP A 32 10.11 10.28 7.36
CA ASP A 32 11.21 9.55 8.00
C ASP A 32 10.85 8.08 8.21
N LYS A 33 11.88 7.23 8.31
CA LYS A 33 11.76 5.78 8.51
C LYS A 33 10.76 5.38 9.60
N SER A 34 10.76 6.06 10.75
CA SER A 34 9.83 5.75 11.85
C SER A 34 8.39 6.02 11.43
N GLN A 35 8.12 7.16 10.81
CA GLN A 35 6.75 7.52 10.38
C GLN A 35 6.22 6.55 9.33
N ILE A 36 7.09 6.06 8.46
CA ILE A 36 6.74 5.05 7.47
C ILE A 36 6.34 3.73 8.15
N ILE A 37 7.10 3.29 9.15
CA ILE A 37 6.83 2.03 9.87
C ILE A 37 5.60 2.15 10.77
N ASP A 38 5.42 3.29 11.43
CA ASP A 38 4.38 3.47 12.44
C ASP A 38 3.04 3.97 11.86
N GLU A 39 3.05 4.67 10.72
CA GLU A 39 1.83 5.20 10.09
C GLU A 39 1.51 4.57 8.74
N VAL A 40 2.47 4.48 7.82
CA VAL A 40 2.22 4.03 6.44
C VAL A 40 2.00 2.52 6.38
N LEU A 41 2.84 1.74 7.06
CA LEU A 41 2.72 0.28 7.06
C LEU A 41 1.39 -0.22 7.64
N PRO A 42 0.92 0.26 8.80
CA PRO A 42 -0.40 -0.08 9.32
C PRO A 42 -1.53 0.33 8.38
N LEU A 43 -1.43 1.50 7.73
CA LEU A 43 -2.41 1.92 6.74
C LEU A 43 -2.50 0.93 5.57
N LEU A 44 -1.36 0.46 5.05
CA LEU A 44 -1.33 -0.53 3.98
C LEU A 44 -1.92 -1.89 4.40
N TYR A 45 -1.77 -2.27 5.67
CA TYR A 45 -2.35 -3.51 6.20
C TYR A 45 -3.87 -3.45 6.37
N ASP A 46 -4.41 -2.28 6.72
CA ASP A 46 -5.85 -2.08 6.88
C ASP A 46 -6.58 -1.97 5.53
N VAL A 47 -5.88 -1.70 4.44
CA VAL A 47 -6.48 -1.53 3.11
C VAL A 47 -7.02 -2.86 2.60
N ARG A 48 -8.32 -2.88 2.28
CA ARG A 48 -8.95 -4.02 1.63
C ARG A 48 -8.52 -4.10 0.17
N LEU A 49 -7.79 -5.17 -0.15
CA LEU A 49 -7.32 -5.52 -1.48
C LEU A 49 -8.44 -6.15 -2.32
N SER A 50 -9.50 -5.38 -2.59
CA SER A 50 -10.70 -5.82 -3.29
C SER A 50 -10.87 -5.26 -4.70
N ASP A 51 -10.13 -4.19 -5.04
CA ASP A 51 -10.17 -3.57 -6.37
C ASP A 51 -8.78 -3.62 -7.04
N PRO A 52 -8.68 -3.96 -8.34
CA PRO A 52 -7.42 -4.05 -9.06
C PRO A 52 -6.55 -2.78 -8.98
N GLN A 53 -7.17 -1.59 -9.04
CA GLN A 53 -6.43 -0.33 -8.98
C GLN A 53 -5.82 -0.09 -7.60
N ILE A 54 -6.55 -0.45 -6.54
CA ILE A 54 -6.07 -0.36 -5.16
C ILE A 54 -4.91 -1.32 -4.96
N ILE A 55 -5.03 -2.55 -5.44
CA ILE A 55 -3.97 -3.56 -5.32
C ILE A 55 -2.70 -3.08 -6.02
N LEU A 56 -2.81 -2.59 -7.26
CA LEU A 56 -1.67 -2.05 -8.01
C LEU A 56 -1.00 -0.89 -7.28
N ARG A 57 -1.79 -0.02 -6.65
CA ARG A 57 -1.27 1.12 -5.87
C ARG A 57 -0.47 0.66 -4.65
N VAL A 58 -1.01 -0.30 -3.90
CA VAL A 58 -0.36 -0.88 -2.72
C VAL A 58 0.95 -1.58 -3.12
N VAL A 59 0.93 -2.35 -4.21
CA VAL A 59 2.12 -3.01 -4.76
C VAL A 59 3.18 -1.99 -5.17
N ASN A 60 2.81 -0.90 -5.83
CA ASN A 60 3.75 0.15 -6.21
C ASN A 60 4.39 0.84 -5.00
N ILE A 61 3.63 1.08 -3.93
CA ILE A 61 4.17 1.62 -2.68
C ILE A 61 5.19 0.63 -2.09
N TYR A 62 4.86 -0.65 -1.98
CA TYR A 62 5.81 -1.66 -1.49
C TYR A 62 7.06 -1.76 -2.37
N ARG A 63 6.92 -1.69 -3.69
CA ARG A 63 8.05 -1.67 -4.62
C ARG A 63 8.94 -0.44 -4.41
N LEU A 64 8.36 0.73 -4.19
CA LEU A 64 9.11 1.96 -3.90
C LEU A 64 9.86 1.83 -2.57
N MET A 65 9.21 1.27 -1.54
CA MET A 65 9.83 0.98 -0.24
C MET A 65 10.97 -0.04 -0.32
N LEU A 66 10.91 -0.99 -1.26
CA LEU A 66 11.98 -1.97 -1.49
C LEU A 66 13.13 -1.41 -2.32
N SER A 67 12.86 -0.41 -3.16
CA SER A 67 13.88 0.19 -4.03
C SER A 67 14.96 0.93 -3.24
N ASP A 68 14.64 1.42 -2.04
CA ASP A 68 15.57 2.19 -1.21
C ASP A 68 15.50 1.77 0.26
N LYS A 69 16.68 1.51 0.86
CA LYS A 69 16.81 1.13 2.27
C LYS A 69 16.35 2.23 3.23
N LYS A 70 16.26 3.48 2.78
CA LYS A 70 15.80 4.63 3.59
C LYS A 70 14.40 4.44 4.16
N TYR A 71 13.54 3.66 3.48
CA TYR A 71 12.18 3.40 3.91
C TYR A 71 12.08 2.35 5.02
N GLY A 72 13.18 1.66 5.34
CA GLY A 72 13.27 0.79 6.53
C GLY A 72 12.47 -0.51 6.45
N LEU A 73 11.99 -0.89 5.27
CA LEU A 73 11.26 -2.14 5.07
C LEU A 73 12.21 -3.33 5.25
N SER A 74 12.07 -4.08 6.35
CA SER A 74 12.91 -5.24 6.62
C SER A 74 12.39 -6.48 5.90
N ILE A 75 13.31 -7.40 5.57
CA ILE A 75 12.98 -8.70 4.96
C ILE A 75 12.02 -9.50 5.87
N ASN A 76 12.17 -9.38 7.19
CA ASN A 76 11.29 -10.02 8.16
C ASN A 76 9.84 -9.49 8.04
N LEU A 77 9.65 -8.17 7.95
CA LEU A 77 8.32 -7.60 7.79
C LEU A 77 7.69 -8.00 6.45
N MET A 78 8.52 -8.10 5.40
CA MET A 78 8.07 -8.59 4.11
C MET A 78 7.62 -10.05 4.18
N ALA A 79 8.40 -10.93 4.79
CA ALA A 79 8.06 -12.35 4.90
C ALA A 79 6.81 -12.60 5.78
N THR A 80 6.62 -11.82 6.83
CA THR A 80 5.58 -12.07 7.84
C THR A 80 4.26 -11.35 7.58
N LYS A 81 4.28 -10.24 6.83
CA LYS A 81 3.08 -9.39 6.64
C LYS A 81 2.81 -9.05 5.18
N VAL A 82 3.82 -8.62 4.43
CA VAL A 82 3.61 -8.12 3.05
C VAL A 82 3.43 -9.26 2.04
N MET A 83 4.28 -10.27 2.05
CA MET A 83 4.14 -11.41 1.14
C MET A 83 2.83 -12.18 1.38
N PRO A 84 2.42 -12.50 2.63
CA PRO A 84 1.16 -13.19 2.87
C PRO A 84 -0.08 -12.39 2.43
N SER A 85 -0.04 -11.06 2.44
CA SER A 85 -1.16 -10.24 1.97
C SER A 85 -1.21 -10.11 0.44
N LEU A 86 -0.06 -10.12 -0.23
CA LEU A 86 0.04 -10.03 -1.69
C LEU A 86 -0.12 -11.38 -2.41
N LEU A 87 0.29 -12.48 -1.80
CA LEU A 87 0.21 -13.83 -2.38
C LEU A 87 -1.22 -14.25 -2.82
N PRO A 88 -2.31 -14.00 -2.06
CA PRO A 88 -3.66 -14.31 -2.55
C PRO A 88 -4.07 -13.43 -3.74
N GLN A 89 -3.46 -12.25 -3.91
CA GLN A 89 -3.76 -11.37 -5.04
C GLN A 89 -3.05 -11.81 -6.32
N THR A 90 -1.92 -12.52 -6.24
CA THR A 90 -1.24 -13.01 -7.46
C THR A 90 -2.03 -14.06 -8.23
N VAL A 91 -3.05 -14.66 -7.60
CA VAL A 91 -3.96 -15.64 -8.21
C VAL A 91 -5.36 -15.06 -8.44
N ASN A 92 -5.56 -13.75 -8.23
CA ASN A 92 -6.85 -13.11 -8.37
C ASN A 92 -7.19 -12.93 -9.87
N PRO A 93 -8.28 -13.54 -10.38
CA PRO A 93 -8.64 -13.51 -11.80
C PRO A 93 -9.10 -12.13 -12.29
N SER A 94 -9.35 -11.18 -11.38
CA SER A 94 -9.69 -9.79 -11.73
C SER A 94 -8.46 -8.91 -11.99
N LEU A 95 -7.24 -9.39 -11.72
CA LEU A 95 -6.00 -8.71 -12.02
C LEU A 95 -5.45 -9.19 -13.38
N ASN A 96 -5.59 -8.35 -14.40
CA ASN A 96 -5.00 -8.62 -15.72
C ASN A 96 -3.56 -8.11 -15.79
N LEU A 97 -2.68 -8.90 -16.42
CA LEU A 97 -1.26 -8.59 -16.56
C LEU A 97 -0.97 -7.24 -17.22
N ASP A 98 -1.85 -6.78 -18.12
CA ASP A 98 -1.75 -5.45 -18.75
C ASP A 98 -1.73 -4.28 -17.75
N GLN A 99 -2.29 -4.47 -16.55
CA GLN A 99 -2.28 -3.45 -15.49
C GLN A 99 -0.95 -3.38 -14.74
N PHE A 100 -0.09 -4.39 -14.84
CA PHE A 100 1.24 -4.41 -14.21
C PHE A 100 2.35 -3.89 -15.12
N THR A 101 2.11 -3.77 -16.43
CA THR A 101 3.14 -3.45 -17.44
C THR A 101 3.12 -2.01 -17.96
N THR A 102 2.19 -1.15 -17.49
CA THR A 102 2.12 0.26 -17.89
C THR A 102 2.74 1.19 -16.85
#